data_AF-A0A438HB21-F1
#
_entry.id   AF-A0A438HB21-F1
#
_cell.length_a   1.000
_cell.length_b   1.000
_cell.length_c   1.000
_cell.angle_alpha   90.00
_cell.angle_beta   90.00
_cell.angle_gamma   90.00
#
_symmetry.space_group_name_H-M   'P 1'
#
loop_
_entity.id
_entity.type
_entity.pdbx_description
1 polymer ?
#
loop_
_entity_poly.entity_id
_entity_poly.type
_entity_poly.pdbx_seq_one_letter_code
_entity_poly.pdbx_strand_id
1 'polypeptide(L)'
;MGNVFSVSIFIEDIDCIAARANYLCKLDENRVTLRIGLQKLRELKNDVNRKVDVAERQQMKRLDQVQGWISRVEDMETEVGQLIGDGVETIEKKQLCGCCYPKHCISSYTLGKKWPRSYKMWLL
;
A
#
# COMPACT_ATOMS: atom_id res chain seq x y z
N MET A 1 -1.87 -48.08 5.58
CA MET A 1 -2.11 -47.30 4.35
C MET A 1 -2.48 -45.88 4.79
N GLY A 2 -1.47 -45.03 4.93
CA GLY A 2 -1.60 -43.66 5.44
C GLY A 2 -2.10 -42.72 4.36
N ASN A 3 -3.06 -41.89 4.74
CA ASN A 3 -4.00 -41.20 3.87
C ASN A 3 -3.34 -40.04 3.12
N VAL A 4 -2.98 -40.24 1.84
CA VAL A 4 -2.49 -39.22 0.90
C VAL A 4 -3.44 -38.00 0.82
N PHE A 5 -4.72 -38.18 1.17
CA PHE A 5 -5.74 -37.14 1.20
C PHE A 5 -5.59 -36.11 2.34
N SER A 6 -4.94 -36.45 3.46
CA SER A 6 -4.73 -35.46 4.53
C SER A 6 -3.67 -34.43 4.15
N VAL A 7 -2.60 -34.85 3.48
CA VAL A 7 -1.49 -33.97 3.12
C VAL A 7 -1.91 -32.91 2.10
N SER A 8 -2.79 -33.26 1.15
CA SER A 8 -3.32 -32.33 0.14
C SER A 8 -4.12 -31.18 0.76
N ILE A 9 -4.90 -31.47 1.81
CA ILE A 9 -5.72 -30.48 2.51
C ILE A 9 -4.82 -29.49 3.27
N PHE A 10 -3.73 -29.98 3.88
CA PHE A 10 -2.79 -29.11 4.60
C PHE A 10 -1.94 -28.22 3.67
N ILE A 11 -1.60 -28.67 2.45
CA ILE A 11 -0.75 -27.89 1.53
C ILE A 11 -1.51 -26.71 0.91
N GLU A 12 -2.77 -26.91 0.46
CA GLU A 12 -3.60 -25.81 -0.07
C GLU A 12 -3.89 -24.74 1.00
N ASP A 13 -4.08 -25.16 2.25
CA ASP A 13 -4.26 -24.24 3.38
C ASP A 13 -2.97 -23.46 3.70
N ILE A 14 -1.79 -24.09 3.60
CA ILE A 14 -0.49 -23.42 3.79
C ILE A 14 -0.26 -22.37 2.70
N ASP A 15 -0.54 -22.67 1.44
CA ASP A 15 -0.36 -21.71 0.34
C ASP A 15 -1.28 -20.49 0.48
N CYS A 16 -2.54 -20.72 0.90
CA CYS A 16 -3.49 -19.65 1.19
C CYS A 16 -3.04 -18.78 2.38
N ILE A 17 -2.58 -19.41 3.46
CA ILE A 17 -2.04 -18.73 4.65
C ILE A 17 -0.78 -17.94 4.29
N ALA A 18 0.13 -18.52 3.51
CA ALA A 18 1.36 -17.87 3.05
C ALA A 18 1.06 -16.67 2.16
N ALA A 19 0.11 -16.78 1.23
CA ALA A 19 -0.33 -15.67 0.40
C ALA A 19 -0.94 -14.52 1.23
N ARG A 20 -1.77 -14.85 2.22
CA ARG A 20 -2.35 -13.87 3.15
C ARG A 20 -1.29 -13.20 4.03
N ALA A 21 -0.33 -13.97 4.57
CA ALA A 21 0.77 -13.45 5.36
C ALA A 21 1.67 -12.52 4.52
N ASN A 22 2.03 -12.91 3.30
CA ASN A 22 2.80 -12.08 2.38
C ASN A 22 2.08 -10.77 2.04
N TYR A 23 0.76 -10.81 1.84
CA TYR A 23 -0.04 -9.59 1.62
C TYR A 23 0.01 -8.65 2.83
N LEU A 24 -0.15 -9.18 4.05
CA LEU A 24 -0.08 -8.39 5.27
C LEU A 24 1.31 -7.80 5.49
N CYS A 25 2.38 -8.56 5.27
CA CYS A 25 3.77 -8.06 5.35
C CYS A 25 4.00 -6.90 4.36
N LYS A 26 3.60 -7.06 3.10
CA LYS A 26 3.71 -5.99 2.09
C LYS A 26 2.91 -4.75 2.46
N LEU A 27 1.73 -4.94 3.03
CA LEU A 27 0.89 -3.84 3.49
C LEU A 27 1.57 -3.08 4.64
N ASP A 28 2.22 -3.78 5.56
CA ASP A 28 2.96 -3.17 6.67
C ASP A 28 4.23 -2.44 6.20
N GLU A 29 5.00 -3.05 5.29
CA GLU A 29 6.15 -2.40 4.63
C GLU A 29 5.74 -1.11 3.90
N ASN A 30 4.61 -1.14 3.19
CA ASN A 30 4.06 0.03 2.52
C ASN A 30 3.66 1.12 3.53
N ARG A 31 3.06 0.74 4.66
CA ARG A 31 2.73 1.69 5.75
C ARG A 31 3.97 2.34 6.34
N VAL A 32 5.03 1.56 6.60
CA VAL A 32 6.32 2.10 7.09
C VAL A 32 6.92 3.06 6.07
N THR A 33 6.93 2.68 4.79
CA THR A 33 7.44 3.51 3.70
C THR A 33 6.67 4.83 3.58
N LEU A 34 5.34 4.79 3.65
CA LEU A 34 4.48 5.98 3.65
C LEU A 34 4.75 6.89 4.85
N ARG A 35 4.88 6.33 6.06
CA ARG A 35 5.23 7.11 7.28
C ARG A 35 6.55 7.86 7.12
N ILE A 36 7.58 7.17 6.63
CA ILE A 36 8.90 7.77 6.39
C ILE A 36 8.82 8.87 5.33
N GLY A 37 8.12 8.62 4.22
CA GLY A 37 7.92 9.60 3.17
C GLY A 37 7.18 10.85 3.67
N LEU A 38 6.11 10.67 4.44
CA LEU A 38 5.34 11.76 5.03
C LEU A 38 6.19 12.60 6.00
N GLN A 39 6.99 11.94 6.83
CA GLN A 39 7.88 12.63 7.77
C GLN A 39 8.91 13.51 7.04
N LYS A 40 9.53 13.00 5.98
CA LYS A 40 10.46 13.79 5.14
C LYS A 40 9.75 14.98 4.46
N LEU A 41 8.52 14.78 3.99
CA LEU A 41 7.74 15.85 3.36
C LEU A 41 7.38 16.95 4.38
N ARG A 42 7.06 16.58 5.62
CA ARG A 42 6.81 17.52 6.72
C ARG A 42 8.06 18.33 7.05
N GLU A 43 9.23 17.69 7.11
CA GLU A 43 10.52 18.37 7.30
C GLU A 43 10.76 19.41 6.20
N LEU A 44 10.57 19.02 4.93
CA LEU A 44 10.69 19.94 3.80
C LEU A 44 9.69 21.11 3.88
N LYS A 45 8.42 20.84 4.25
CA LYS A 45 7.40 21.88 4.45
C LYS A 45 7.83 22.88 5.53
N ASN A 46 8.36 22.38 6.65
CA ASN A 46 8.83 23.22 7.75
C ASN A 46 9.99 24.12 7.31
N ASP A 47 10.92 23.59 6.52
CA ASP A 47 12.04 24.39 5.99
C ASP A 47 11.58 25.45 4.98
N VAL A 48 10.61 25.11 4.11
CA VAL A 48 9.99 26.08 3.21
C VAL A 48 9.29 27.18 4.00
N ASN A 49 8.48 26.84 5.01
CA ASN A 49 7.81 27.82 5.87
C ASN A 49 8.82 28.75 6.56
N ARG A 50 9.91 28.22 7.11
CA ARG A 50 10.97 29.05 7.71
C ARG A 50 11.57 30.05 6.71
N LYS A 51 11.84 29.61 5.47
CA LYS A 51 12.37 30.50 4.42
C LYS A 51 11.36 31.57 4.02
N VAL A 52 10.09 31.19 3.91
CA VAL A 52 8.98 32.10 3.62
C VAL A 52 8.84 33.14 4.75
N ASP A 53 8.86 32.72 6.01
CA ASP A 53 8.78 33.62 7.17
C ASP A 53 9.92 34.65 7.16
N VAL A 54 11.15 34.22 6.85
CA VAL A 54 12.31 35.11 6.73
C VAL A 54 12.10 36.12 5.59
N ALA A 55 11.63 35.68 4.43
CA ALA A 55 11.38 36.55 3.28
C ALA A 55 10.23 37.55 3.55
N GLU A 56 9.15 37.10 4.19
CA GLU A 56 8.00 37.95 4.56
C GLU A 56 8.40 39.02 5.60
N ARG A 57 9.28 38.69 6.55
CA ARG A 57 9.88 39.70 7.46
C ARG A 57 10.71 40.75 6.72
N GLN A 58 11.25 40.42 5.55
CA GLN A 58 11.95 41.34 4.66
C GLN A 58 11.01 42.07 3.70
N GLN A 59 9.70 42.09 3.98
CA GLN A 59 8.67 42.73 3.15
C GLN A 59 8.50 42.10 1.76
N MET A 60 9.02 40.90 1.53
CA MET A 60 8.71 40.14 0.31
C MET A 60 7.34 39.47 0.44
N LYS A 61 6.65 39.31 -0.68
CA LYS A 61 5.41 38.54 -0.72
C LYS A 61 5.70 37.08 -1.07
N ARG A 62 5.06 36.15 -0.35
CA ARG A 62 5.03 34.74 -0.71
C ARG A 62 4.42 34.55 -2.09
N LEU A 63 5.03 33.66 -2.87
CA LEU A 63 4.54 33.29 -4.19
C LEU A 63 3.31 32.39 -4.07
N ASP A 64 2.32 32.59 -4.94
CA ASP A 64 1.10 31.77 -4.97
C ASP A 64 1.41 30.27 -5.18
N GLN A 65 2.45 29.96 -5.95
CA GLN A 65 2.92 28.58 -6.14
C GLN A 65 3.39 27.94 -4.83
N VAL A 66 4.07 28.71 -3.97
CA VAL A 66 4.54 28.25 -2.65
C VAL A 66 3.35 28.04 -1.73
N GLN A 67 2.41 28.98 -1.71
CA GLN A 67 1.17 28.85 -0.94
C GLN A 67 0.40 27.59 -1.35
N GLY A 68 0.15 27.42 -2.65
CA GLY A 68 -0.57 26.25 -3.16
C GLY A 68 0.18 24.93 -2.91
N TRP A 69 1.51 24.94 -2.92
CA TRP A 69 2.30 23.76 -2.57
C TRP A 69 2.15 23.39 -1.09
N ILE A 70 2.22 24.37 -0.18
CA ILE A 70 2.02 24.15 1.26
C ILE A 70 0.64 23.53 1.52
N SER A 71 -0.43 24.09 0.95
CA SER A 71 -1.79 23.57 1.13
C SER A 71 -1.94 22.13 0.64
N ARG A 72 -1.39 21.78 -0.53
CA ARG A 72 -1.43 20.39 -1.03
C ARG A 72 -0.67 19.41 -0.12
N VAL A 73 0.42 19.86 0.50
CA VAL A 73 1.15 19.03 1.46
C VAL A 73 0.33 18.81 2.74
N GLU A 74 -0.37 19.83 3.23
CA GLU A 74 -1.26 19.72 4.40
C GLU A 74 -2.44 18.78 4.15
N ASP A 75 -3.04 18.85 2.96
CA ASP A 75 -4.08 17.92 2.52
C ASP A 75 -3.54 16.47 2.49
N MET A 76 -2.35 16.29 1.91
CA MET A 76 -1.68 14.98 1.85
C MET A 76 -1.32 14.44 3.25
N GLU A 77 -0.87 15.29 4.17
CA GLU A 77 -0.64 14.91 5.56
C GLU A 77 -1.91 14.39 6.24
N THR A 78 -3.04 15.03 5.94
CA THR A 78 -4.35 14.63 6.48
C THR A 78 -4.80 13.30 5.88
N GLU A 79 -4.76 13.16 4.56
CA GLU A 79 -5.17 11.95 3.85
C GLU A 79 -4.33 10.73 4.26
N VAL A 80 -3.00 10.88 4.27
CA VAL A 80 -2.09 9.80 4.68
C VAL A 80 -2.21 9.51 6.17
N GLY A 81 -2.47 10.53 7.01
CA GLY A 81 -2.77 10.36 8.42
C GLY A 81 -4.00 9.47 8.65
N GLN A 82 -5.08 9.70 7.90
CA GLN A 82 -6.31 8.88 7.95
C GLN A 82 -6.04 7.45 7.46
N LEU A 83 -5.37 7.29 6.31
CA LEU A 83 -5.02 5.96 5.75
C LEU A 83 -4.20 5.10 6.72
N ILE A 84 -3.29 5.72 7.47
CA ILE A 84 -2.45 5.02 8.46
C ILE A 84 -3.23 4.76 9.76
N GLY A 85 -4.05 5.70 10.21
CA GLY A 85 -4.86 5.60 11.43
C GLY A 85 -5.97 4.55 11.35
N ASP A 86 -6.75 4.55 10.26
CA ASP A 86 -7.84 3.60 10.00
C ASP A 86 -7.33 2.15 9.81
N GLY A 87 -6.03 2.03 9.59
CA GLY A 87 -5.34 0.76 9.40
C GLY A 87 -5.06 -0.05 10.67
N VAL A 88 -5.09 0.57 11.85
CA VAL A 88 -4.79 -0.11 13.14
C VAL A 88 -6.03 -0.88 13.62
N GLU A 89 -7.23 -0.36 13.47
CA GLU A 89 -8.46 -1.02 13.95
C GLU A 89 -8.91 -2.21 13.10
N THR A 90 -8.49 -2.29 11.83
CA THR A 90 -8.97 -3.31 10.89
C THR A 90 -8.15 -4.61 10.90
N ILE A 91 -6.91 -4.58 11.38
CA ILE A 91 -6.03 -5.76 11.41
C ILE A 91 -6.22 -6.56 12.71
N GLU A 92 -6.39 -5.89 13.85
CA GLU A 92 -6.53 -6.58 15.14
C GLU A 92 -7.90 -7.26 15.34
N LYS A 93 -8.92 -6.90 14.54
CA LYS A 93 -10.29 -7.46 14.67
C LYS A 93 -10.67 -8.56 13.68
N LYS A 94 -9.79 -8.95 12.75
CA LYS A 94 -10.15 -9.91 11.68
C LYS A 94 -9.41 -11.24 11.68
N GLN A 95 -8.78 -11.60 12.79
CA GLN A 95 -8.29 -12.97 12.99
C GLN A 95 -8.56 -13.44 14.41
N LEU A 96 -9.66 -14.17 14.56
CA LEU A 96 -9.63 -15.52 15.13
C LEU A 96 -10.90 -16.25 14.70
N CYS A 97 -10.68 -17.31 13.92
CA CYS A 97 -11.63 -18.39 13.61
C CYS A 97 -12.77 -18.07 12.63
N GLY A 98 -12.76 -18.76 11.49
CA GLY A 98 -13.82 -18.75 10.51
C GLY A 98 -13.44 -19.53 9.26
N CYS A 99 -13.25 -20.84 9.46
CA CYS A 99 -13.04 -21.92 8.49
C CYS A 99 -13.14 -21.55 7.00
N CYS A 100 -12.06 -21.81 6.27
CA CYS A 100 -12.07 -21.99 4.82
C CYS A 100 -13.11 -23.07 4.47
N TYR A 101 -14.24 -22.67 3.90
CA TYR A 101 -15.21 -23.59 3.29
C TYR A 101 -14.83 -23.74 1.80
N PRO A 102 -14.48 -24.95 1.32
CA PRO A 102 -13.85 -25.14 0.03
C PRO A 102 -14.89 -25.18 -1.09
N LYS A 103 -15.46 -24.03 -1.49
CA LYS A 103 -16.16 -23.89 -2.79
C LYS A 103 -15.98 -22.55 -3.50
N HIS A 104 -15.36 -21.54 -2.89
CA HIS A 104 -15.23 -20.20 -3.49
C HIS A 104 -13.88 -19.53 -3.23
N CYS A 105 -12.76 -20.25 -3.35
CA CYS A 105 -11.46 -19.61 -3.62
C CYS A 105 -11.46 -19.12 -5.08
N ILE A 106 -12.30 -18.13 -5.36
CA ILE A 106 -12.35 -17.45 -6.65
C ILE A 106 -11.07 -16.63 -6.74
N SER A 107 -10.11 -17.10 -7.53
CA SER A 107 -8.95 -16.32 -7.93
C SER A 107 -9.40 -15.17 -8.83
N SER A 108 -9.69 -14.00 -8.26
CA SER A 108 -9.91 -12.77 -9.03
C SER A 108 -8.66 -11.90 -8.99
N TYR A 109 -7.68 -12.22 -9.85
CA TYR A 109 -6.64 -11.27 -10.26
C TYR A 109 -6.51 -11.25 -11.79
N THR A 110 -7.59 -10.88 -12.48
CA THR A 110 -7.52 -10.44 -13.88
C THR A 110 -7.26 -8.93 -13.93
N LEU A 111 -6.02 -8.51 -13.72
CA LEU A 111 -5.58 -7.16 -14.13
C LEU A 111 -4.17 -7.23 -14.71
N GLY A 112 -4.11 -7.17 -16.04
CA GLY A 112 -2.88 -7.04 -16.79
C GLY A 112 -3.02 -7.41 -18.26
N LYS A 113 -3.80 -6.65 -19.04
CA LYS A 113 -3.65 -6.68 -20.50
C LYS A 113 -2.21 -6.31 -20.84
N LYS A 114 -1.45 -7.25 -21.40
CA LYS A 114 -0.30 -7.00 -22.28
C LYS A 114 -0.26 -8.08 -23.36
N TRP A 115 -0.63 -7.70 -24.58
CA TRP A 115 -0.08 -8.32 -25.78
C TRP A 115 1.29 -7.67 -26.01
N PRO A 116 2.36 -8.46 -26.22
CA PRO A 116 2.95 -8.42 -27.56
C PRO A 116 3.66 -9.71 -28.02
N ARG A 117 3.66 -9.85 -29.36
CA ARG A 117 4.73 -10.39 -30.23
C ARG A 117 4.98 -11.91 -30.25
N SER A 118 4.35 -12.52 -31.26
CA SER A 118 4.98 -13.24 -32.38
C SER A 118 6.02 -14.33 -32.10
N TYR A 119 5.64 -15.58 -32.41
CA TYR A 119 6.56 -16.54 -33.03
C TYR A 119 5.86 -17.29 -34.17
N LYS A 120 6.41 -17.11 -35.38
CA LYS A 120 6.32 -18.03 -36.51
C LYS A 120 6.87 -19.40 -36.09
N MET A 121 6.15 -20.48 -36.41
CA MET A 121 6.70 -21.75 -36.93
C MET A 121 5.51 -22.60 -37.37
N TRP A 122 5.23 -22.72 -38.67
CA TRP A 122 5.62 -23.88 -39.48
C TRP A 122 5.41 -25.20 -38.74
N LEU A 123 4.41 -25.98 -39.16
CA LEU A 123 4.53 -27.41 -39.38
C LEU A 123 3.42 -27.85 -40.35
N LEU A 124 3.92 -28.46 -41.42
CA LEU A 124 3.31 -29.20 -42.53
C LEU A 124 1.86 -29.67 -42.36
#